data_AF-A0A519Z9X4-F1
#
_entry.id   AF-A0A519Z9X4-F1
#
_cell.length_a   1.000
_cell.length_b   1.000
_cell.length_c   1.000
_cell.angle_alpha   90.00
_cell.angle_beta   90.00
_cell.angle_gamma   90.00
#
_symmetry.space_group_name_H-M   'P 1'
#
loop_
_entity.id
_entity.type
_entity.pdbx_description
1 polymer ?
#
loop_
_entity_poly.entity_id
_entity_poly.type
_entity_poly.pdbx_seq_one_letter_code
_entity_poly.pdbx_strand_id
1 'polypeptide(L)'
;MTTPHTTDVSHIAPREKAEILSQALPYIRKFHGKTIVIKYGGNAMTDPALQQDFAEDVGLLKLVGLNPIVVHGGGPQIEGALSRLGKK
;
A
#
# COMPACT_ATOMS: atom_id res chain seq x y z
N MET A 1 -8.56 -13.85 -10.39
CA MET A 1 -9.21 -13.80 -9.06
C MET A 1 -8.19 -14.28 -8.05
N THR A 2 -7.40 -13.38 -7.50
CA THR A 2 -6.47 -13.67 -6.40
C THR A 2 -7.29 -13.73 -5.11
N THR A 3 -7.07 -14.77 -4.31
CA THR A 3 -7.69 -14.92 -2.99
C THR A 3 -7.25 -13.77 -2.09
N PRO A 4 -8.15 -13.11 -1.33
CA PRO A 4 -7.75 -12.08 -0.38
C PRO A 4 -6.73 -12.66 0.60
N HIS A 5 -5.63 -11.95 0.83
CA HIS A 5 -4.65 -12.30 1.84
C HIS A 5 -5.22 -11.94 3.20
N THR A 6 -6.15 -12.75 3.69
CA THR A 6 -6.75 -12.53 5.01
C THR A 6 -5.74 -12.95 6.07
N THR A 7 -5.03 -11.97 6.64
CA THR A 7 -4.26 -12.19 7.87
C THR A 7 -5.21 -12.69 8.95
N ASP A 8 -5.00 -13.91 9.44
CA ASP A 8 -5.83 -14.46 10.51
C ASP A 8 -5.58 -13.71 11.81
N VAL A 9 -6.51 -12.83 12.17
CA VAL A 9 -6.51 -12.07 13.41
C VAL A 9 -7.50 -12.62 14.44
N SER A 10 -7.94 -13.87 14.29
CA SER A 10 -8.91 -14.51 15.20
C SER A 10 -8.38 -14.66 16.64
N HIS A 11 -7.05 -14.77 16.79
CA HIS A 11 -6.37 -14.89 18.07
C HIS A 11 -6.31 -13.57 18.88
N ILE A 12 -6.57 -12.42 18.26
CA ILE A 12 -6.56 -11.11 18.94
C ILE A 12 -7.94 -10.86 19.54
N ALA A 13 -7.99 -10.59 20.85
CA ALA A 13 -9.24 -10.35 21.55
C ALA A 13 -9.96 -9.08 21.02
N PRO A 14 -11.30 -9.04 20.95
CA PRO A 14 -12.02 -7.87 20.43
C PRO A 14 -11.67 -6.54 21.11
N ARG A 15 -11.43 -6.58 22.43
CA ARG A 15 -11.01 -5.41 23.20
C ARG A 15 -9.64 -4.90 22.77
N GLU A 16 -8.69 -5.80 22.57
CA GLU A 16 -7.34 -5.47 22.13
C GLU A 16 -7.35 -4.86 20.71
N LYS A 17 -8.16 -5.41 19.80
CA LYS A 17 -8.38 -4.80 18.46
C LYS A 17 -8.89 -3.36 18.56
N ALA A 18 -9.86 -3.10 19.43
CA ALA A 18 -10.41 -1.77 19.64
C ALA A 18 -9.37 -0.81 20.24
N GLU A 19 -8.57 -1.28 21.19
CA GLU A 19 -7.48 -0.50 21.80
C GLU A 19 -6.41 -0.14 20.77
N ILE A 20 -5.99 -1.07 19.91
CA ILE A 20 -5.02 -0.82 18.82
C ILE A 20 -5.55 0.26 17.87
N LEU A 21 -6.80 0.13 17.40
CA LEU A 21 -7.41 1.11 16.50
C LEU A 21 -7.56 2.48 17.18
N SER A 22 -7.93 2.51 18.46
CA SER A 22 -8.03 3.75 19.24
C SER A 22 -6.66 4.45 19.38
N GLN A 23 -5.58 3.68 19.54
CA GLN A 23 -4.22 4.24 19.59
C GLN A 23 -3.75 4.80 18.24
N ALA A 24 -4.32 4.34 17.12
CA ALA A 24 -4.04 4.89 15.80
C ALA A 24 -4.76 6.23 15.52
N LEU A 25 -5.89 6.51 16.19
CA LEU A 25 -6.72 7.70 15.94
C LEU A 25 -5.96 9.04 16.01
N PRO A 26 -5.05 9.30 16.96
CA PRO A 26 -4.29 10.55 16.99
C PRO A 26 -3.47 10.77 15.71
N TYR A 27 -2.91 9.72 15.13
CA TYR A 27 -2.13 9.78 13.90
C TYR A 27 -3.03 10.05 12.69
N ILE A 28 -4.18 9.36 12.60
CA ILE A 28 -5.17 9.58 11.54
C ILE A 28 -5.63 11.05 11.58
N ARG A 29 -6.03 11.55 12.75
CA ARG A 29 -6.48 12.94 12.93
C ARG A 29 -5.42 13.96 12.56
N LYS A 30 -4.14 13.70 12.88
CA LYS A 30 -3.02 14.59 12.56
C LYS A 30 -2.89 14.83 11.05
N PHE A 31 -3.17 13.81 10.23
CA PHE A 31 -3.01 13.88 8.78
C PHE A 31 -4.32 13.92 8.00
N HIS A 32 -5.47 13.91 8.68
CA HIS A 32 -6.77 13.99 8.04
C HIS A 32 -6.87 15.22 7.13
N GLY A 33 -7.36 15.01 5.90
CA GLY A 33 -7.45 16.02 4.85
C GLY A 33 -6.12 16.46 4.24
N LYS A 34 -4.97 16.02 4.76
CA LYS A 34 -3.66 16.33 4.19
C LYS A 34 -3.39 15.50 2.93
N THR A 35 -2.66 16.10 2.01
CA THR A 35 -2.07 15.40 0.88
C THR A 35 -0.80 14.68 1.33
N ILE A 36 -0.69 13.39 1.01
CA ILE A 36 0.53 12.60 1.27
C ILE A 36 1.04 12.05 -0.06
N VAL A 37 2.28 12.39 -0.39
CA VAL A 37 2.95 11.86 -1.58
C VAL A 37 3.70 10.58 -1.21
N ILE A 38 3.36 9.47 -1.85
CA ILE A 38 3.90 8.14 -1.58
C ILE A 38 4.72 7.72 -2.79
N LYS A 39 6.04 7.60 -2.61
CA LYS A 39 6.91 7.04 -3.65
C LYS A 39 6.80 5.53 -3.64
N TYR A 40 6.30 4.95 -4.72
CA TYR A 40 6.20 3.51 -4.94
C TYR A 40 7.35 3.03 -5.85
N GLY A 41 8.15 2.06 -5.38
CA GLY A 41 9.46 1.73 -5.94
C GLY A 41 9.61 0.30 -6.49
N GLY A 42 10.55 0.13 -7.43
CA GLY A 42 10.71 -1.03 -8.32
C GLY A 42 10.65 -2.43 -7.71
N ASN A 43 11.27 -2.70 -6.54
CA ASN A 43 11.22 -4.05 -5.94
C ASN A 43 9.82 -4.42 -5.42
N ALA A 44 9.06 -3.45 -4.91
CA ALA A 44 7.67 -3.69 -4.53
C ALA A 44 6.75 -3.80 -5.77
N MET A 45 7.23 -3.37 -6.94
CA MET A 45 6.51 -3.47 -8.21
C MET A 45 6.75 -4.80 -8.94
N THR A 46 7.58 -5.71 -8.42
CA THR A 46 7.84 -7.01 -9.08
C THR A 46 7.06 -8.17 -8.46
N ASP A 47 6.63 -8.03 -7.20
CA ASP A 47 5.85 -9.06 -6.50
C ASP A 47 4.35 -8.69 -6.53
N PRO A 48 3.49 -9.51 -7.19
CA PRO A 48 2.05 -9.27 -7.22
C PRO A 48 1.38 -9.18 -5.85
N ALA A 49 1.88 -9.90 -4.83
CA ALA A 49 1.32 -9.83 -3.48
C ALA A 49 1.60 -8.45 -2.87
N LEU A 50 2.84 -7.96 -2.96
CA LEU A 50 3.21 -6.64 -2.46
C LEU A 50 2.54 -5.49 -3.23
N GLN A 51 2.26 -5.68 -4.53
CA GLN A 51 1.45 -4.74 -5.31
C GLN A 51 0.02 -4.62 -4.76
N GLN A 52 -0.59 -5.76 -4.42
CA GLN A 52 -1.94 -5.81 -3.87
C GLN A 52 -1.99 -5.16 -2.48
N ASP A 53 -1.08 -5.55 -1.58
CA ASP A 53 -1.00 -4.99 -0.24
C ASP A 53 -0.81 -3.46 -0.28
N PHE A 54 0.07 -2.97 -1.15
CA PHE A 54 0.27 -1.53 -1.34
C PHE A 54 -1.00 -0.82 -1.83
N ALA A 55 -1.75 -1.43 -2.75
CA ALA A 55 -3.01 -0.86 -3.24
C ALA A 55 -4.07 -0.80 -2.14
N GLU A 56 -4.15 -1.83 -1.30
CA GLU A 56 -5.05 -1.88 -0.14
C GLU A 56 -4.69 -0.81 0.90
N ASP A 57 -3.41 -0.61 1.20
CA ASP A 57 -2.94 0.44 2.10
C ASP A 57 -3.28 1.84 1.58
N VAL A 58 -3.05 2.11 0.28
CA VAL A 58 -3.44 3.38 -0.34
C VAL A 58 -4.95 3.61 -0.27
N GLY A 59 -5.73 2.55 -0.49
CA GLY A 59 -7.18 2.57 -0.30
C GLY A 59 -7.59 2.91 1.13
N LEU A 60 -6.97 2.25 2.12
CA LEU A 60 -7.20 2.51 3.54
C LEU A 60 -6.91 3.97 3.89
N LEU A 61 -5.76 4.51 3.46
CA LEU A 61 -5.41 5.92 3.70
C LEU A 61 -6.49 6.87 3.17
N LYS A 62 -7.03 6.58 1.98
CA LYS A 62 -8.13 7.38 1.43
C LYS A 62 -9.41 7.24 2.25
N LEU A 63 -9.76 6.03 2.68
CA LEU A 63 -10.94 5.75 3.49
C LEU A 63 -10.90 6.42 4.86
N VAL A 64 -9.72 6.53 5.48
CA VAL A 64 -9.54 7.22 6.77
C VAL A 64 -9.36 8.75 6.63
N GLY A 65 -9.56 9.30 5.42
CA GLY A 65 -9.66 10.74 5.18
C GLY A 65 -8.38 11.44 4.76
N LEU A 66 -7.32 10.70 4.39
CA LEU A 66 -6.12 11.28 3.79
C LEU A 66 -6.29 11.40 2.27
N ASN A 67 -5.44 12.21 1.64
CA ASN A 67 -5.40 12.39 0.18
C ASN A 67 -4.07 11.84 -0.38
N PRO A 68 -3.94 10.51 -0.56
CA PRO A 68 -2.70 9.93 -1.07
C PRO A 68 -2.49 10.26 -2.56
N ILE A 69 -1.26 10.59 -2.93
CA ILE A 69 -0.76 10.74 -4.30
C ILE A 69 0.38 9.75 -4.47
N VAL A 70 0.21 8.75 -5.34
CA VAL A 70 1.24 7.75 -5.61
C VAL A 70 2.13 8.22 -6.77
N VAL A 71 3.45 8.21 -6.56
CA VAL A 71 4.45 8.44 -7.60
C VAL A 71 5.25 7.16 -7.78
N HIS A 72 5.23 6.56 -8.97
CA HIS A 72 5.94 5.31 -9.24
C HIS A 72 7.02 5.44 -10.30
N GLY A 73 8.00 4.53 -10.26
CA GLY A 73 8.99 4.38 -11.32
C GLY A 73 8.54 3.39 -12.41
N GLY A 74 9.43 3.10 -13.35
CA GLY A 74 9.18 2.10 -14.41
C GLY A 74 10.41 1.26 -14.78
N GLY A 75 11.44 1.22 -13.92
CA GLY A 75 12.75 0.59 -14.21
C GLY A 75 12.64 -0.82 -14.80
N PRO A 76 11.99 -1.79 -14.10
CA PRO A 76 11.85 -3.15 -14.62
C PRO A 76 11.10 -3.23 -15.97
N GLN A 77 10.08 -2.40 -16.16
CA GLN A 77 9.31 -2.34 -17.40
C GLN A 77 10.12 -1.73 -18.55
N ILE A 78 10.94 -0.72 -18.26
CA ILE A 78 11.86 -0.09 -19.22
C ILE A 78 12.94 -1.09 -19.64
N GLU A 79 13.58 -1.77 -18.69
CA GLU A 79 14.59 -2.81 -18.98
C GLU A 79 13.99 -3.96 -19.81
N GLY A 80 12.80 -4.43 -19.44
CA GLY A 80 12.08 -5.46 -20.19
C GLY A 80 11.73 -5.01 -21.62
N ALA A 81 11.34 -3.75 -21.80
CA ALA A 81 11.07 -3.18 -23.11
C ALA A 81 12.34 -3.02 -23.96
N LEU A 82 13.44 -2.53 -23.38
CA LEU A 82 14.73 -2.38 -24.07
C LEU A 82 15.30 -3.74 -24.49
N SER A 83 15.21 -4.74 -23.62
CA SER A 83 15.65 -6.11 -23.93
C SER A 83 14.88 -6.71 -25.12
N ARG A 84 13.55 -6.51 -25.20
CA ARG A 84 12.73 -6.94 -26.35
C ARG A 84 13.13 -6.25 -27.66
N LEU A 85 13.70 -5.04 -27.58
CA LEU A 85 14.20 -4.28 -28.73
C LEU A 85 15.67 -4.59 -29.05
N GLY A 86 16.30 -5.54 -28.35
CA GLY A 86 17.69 -5.92 -28.58
C GLY A 86 18.71 -4.88 -28.09
N LYS A 87 18.30 -3.94 -27.24
CA LYS A 87 19.19 -2.94 -26.63
C LYS A 87 19.49 -3.34 -25.19
N LYS A 88 20.77 -3.39 -24.82
CA LYS A 88 21.24 -3.48 -23.43
C LYS A 88 21.81 -2.14 -23.02
#